data_AF-A0A7K0T6J7-F1
#
_entry.id   AF-A0A7K0T6J7-F1
#
_cell.length_a   1.000
_cell.length_b   1.000
_cell.length_c   1.000
_cell.angle_alpha   90.00
_cell.angle_beta   90.00
_cell.angle_gamma   90.00
#
_symmetry.space_group_name_H-M   'P 1'
#
loop_
_entity.id
_entity.type
_entity.pdbx_description
1 polymer ?
#
loop_
_entity_poly.entity_id
_entity_poly.type
_entity_poly.pdbx_seq_one_letter_code
_entity_poly.pdbx_strand_id
1 'polypeptide(L)'
;MRLKSILVSLTILTSSLFLTPSATAADKGWRYWGYFQSAPDKTKWTAAMTGPTVDIADGSVEGWSFVFGSDDIPSLAPKVKPDFNKICGSTKADPDTKRIALVIDFGSTAWAPKGEKPAKSITQCVRTAKTSQGIDVLGQVVKIRAASSGLICGLNGFPAKECGVEIATPKALAKKK
;
A
#
# COMPACT_ATOMS: atom_id res chain seq x y z
N MET A 1 27.76 72.03 24.98
CA MET A 1 28.95 71.32 24.46
C MET A 1 28.59 69.84 24.35
N ARG A 2 28.69 69.26 23.15
CA ARG A 2 28.27 67.90 22.81
C ARG A 2 29.24 66.88 23.42
N LEU A 3 28.74 65.80 24.01
CA LEU A 3 29.51 64.56 24.12
C LEU A 3 28.62 63.38 23.70
N LYS A 4 29.02 62.75 22.60
CA LYS A 4 28.34 61.66 21.91
C LYS A 4 28.63 60.34 22.62
N SER A 5 27.62 59.62 23.07
CA SER A 5 27.75 58.21 23.44
C SER A 5 27.61 57.36 22.18
N ILE A 6 28.68 56.65 21.84
CA ILE A 6 28.74 55.71 20.71
C ILE A 6 28.12 54.40 21.17
N LEU A 7 26.97 54.03 20.62
CA LEU A 7 26.37 52.70 20.73
C LEU A 7 26.99 51.80 19.65
N VAL A 8 27.85 50.88 20.06
CA VAL A 8 28.34 49.79 19.20
C VAL A 8 27.35 48.63 19.33
N SER A 9 26.45 48.48 18.37
CA SER A 9 25.57 47.31 18.26
C SER A 9 26.30 46.18 17.53
N LEU A 10 26.69 45.14 18.26
CA LEU A 10 27.26 43.91 17.73
C LEU A 10 26.11 43.01 17.23
N THR A 11 25.93 42.91 15.91
CA THR A 11 24.96 41.99 15.28
C THR A 11 25.63 40.63 15.08
N ILE A 12 25.24 39.65 15.88
CA ILE A 12 25.68 38.25 15.73
C ILE A 12 24.74 37.56 14.75
N LEU A 13 25.24 37.23 13.55
CA LEU A 13 24.55 36.48 12.52
C LEU A 13 24.77 34.97 12.77
N THR A 14 23.84 34.30 13.45
CA THR A 14 23.88 32.83 13.63
C THR A 14 23.30 32.14 12.40
N SER A 15 24.18 31.60 11.55
CA SER A 15 23.83 30.69 10.47
C SER A 15 23.48 29.31 11.04
N SER A 16 22.19 29.01 11.16
CA SER A 16 21.71 27.67 11.55
C SER A 16 21.96 26.67 10.42
N LEU A 17 23.02 25.87 10.54
CA LEU A 17 23.22 24.67 9.73
C LEU A 17 22.14 23.65 10.09
N PHE A 18 21.12 23.53 9.24
CA PHE A 18 20.14 22.44 9.33
C PHE A 18 20.83 21.13 8.94
N LEU A 19 21.38 20.41 9.92
CA LEU A 19 21.76 19.01 9.79
C LEU A 19 20.47 18.20 9.65
N THR A 20 20.06 17.90 8.42
CA THR A 20 18.99 16.91 8.19
C THR A 20 19.50 15.55 8.64
N PRO A 21 18.85 14.86 9.60
CA PRO A 21 19.28 13.53 10.00
C PRO A 21 19.20 12.58 8.80
N SER A 22 20.31 11.88 8.54
CA SER A 22 20.35 10.80 7.57
C SER A 22 19.33 9.74 7.98
N ALA A 23 18.30 9.51 7.15
CA ALA A 23 17.32 8.48 7.41
C ALA A 23 18.00 7.10 7.39
N THR A 24 18.32 6.57 8.57
CA THR A 24 18.74 5.17 8.73
C THR A 24 17.57 4.29 8.34
N ALA A 25 17.77 3.39 7.37
CA ALA A 25 16.77 2.37 7.06
C ALA A 25 16.49 1.56 8.32
N ALA A 26 15.21 1.34 8.65
CA ALA A 26 14.84 0.53 9.79
C ALA A 26 15.44 -0.88 9.66
N ASP A 27 16.04 -1.39 10.73
CA ASP A 27 16.63 -2.74 10.75
C ASP A 27 15.56 -3.85 10.67
N LYS A 28 14.31 -3.46 10.95
CA LYS A 28 13.13 -4.32 10.92
C LYS A 28 11.97 -3.63 10.23
N GLY A 29 11.00 -4.43 9.81
CA GLY A 29 9.70 -3.97 9.33
C GLY A 29 8.71 -5.12 9.32
N TRP A 30 7.51 -4.89 8.82
CA TRP A 30 6.45 -5.89 8.79
C TRP A 30 6.22 -6.41 7.39
N ARG A 31 5.86 -7.68 7.28
CA ARG A 31 5.28 -8.22 6.05
C ARG A 31 3.80 -8.50 6.22
N TYR A 32 2.99 -7.94 5.32
CA TYR A 32 1.53 -7.93 5.46
C TYR A 32 0.84 -7.69 4.12
N TRP A 33 -0.49 -7.84 4.08
CA TRP A 33 -1.29 -7.47 2.93
C TRP A 33 -1.62 -5.97 2.98
N GLY A 34 -1.02 -5.19 2.09
CA GLY A 34 -1.37 -3.79 1.85
C GLY A 34 -2.55 -3.68 0.88
N TYR A 35 -3.41 -2.70 1.12
CA TYR A 35 -4.59 -2.41 0.32
C TYR A 35 -4.43 -1.07 -0.42
N PHE A 36 -4.75 -1.06 -1.71
CA PHE A 36 -4.53 0.04 -2.63
C PHE A 36 -5.77 0.23 -3.49
N GLN A 37 -6.01 1.48 -3.90
CA GLN A 37 -7.15 1.84 -4.71
C GLN A 37 -6.71 2.74 -5.86
N SER A 38 -7.45 2.66 -6.96
CA SER A 38 -7.44 3.67 -8.00
C SER A 38 -8.89 4.04 -8.32
N ALA A 39 -9.17 5.33 -8.26
CA ALA A 39 -10.48 5.85 -8.61
C ALA A 39 -10.79 5.60 -10.11
N PRO A 40 -12.07 5.63 -10.51
CA PRO A 40 -12.44 5.56 -11.91
C PRO A 40 -11.64 6.56 -12.77
N ASP A 41 -11.27 6.13 -13.97
CA ASP A 41 -10.47 6.88 -14.95
C ASP A 41 -9.07 7.31 -14.47
N LYS A 42 -8.57 6.72 -13.37
CA LYS A 42 -7.19 6.89 -12.92
C LYS A 42 -6.37 5.63 -13.17
N THR A 43 -5.06 5.81 -13.29
CA THR A 43 -4.08 4.74 -13.52
C THR A 43 -2.92 4.78 -12.52
N LYS A 44 -3.16 5.37 -11.35
CA LYS A 44 -2.21 5.49 -10.25
C LYS A 44 -2.75 4.78 -9.01
N TRP A 45 -1.91 3.97 -8.39
CA TRP A 45 -2.19 3.37 -7.09
C TRP A 45 -2.10 4.43 -5.98
N THR A 46 -3.08 4.42 -5.09
CA THR A 46 -3.07 5.13 -3.82
C THR A 46 -3.25 4.10 -2.72
N ALA A 47 -2.39 4.12 -1.70
CA ALA A 47 -2.60 3.28 -0.52
C ALA A 47 -3.92 3.67 0.15
N ALA A 48 -4.75 2.68 0.48
CA ALA A 48 -6.02 2.95 1.13
C ALA A 48 -5.77 3.36 2.58
N MET A 49 -6.15 4.59 2.92
CA MET A 49 -6.06 5.11 4.30
C MET A 49 -7.20 4.60 5.18
N THR A 50 -8.24 4.07 4.54
CA THR A 50 -9.34 3.36 5.18
C THR A 50 -9.26 1.88 4.83
N GLY A 51 -9.73 1.01 5.73
CA GLY A 51 -9.83 -0.42 5.46
C GLY A 51 -10.76 -0.74 4.28
N PRO A 52 -10.82 -2.01 3.84
CA PRO A 52 -11.56 -2.46 2.65
C PRO A 52 -13.08 -2.53 2.85
N THR A 53 -13.59 -1.98 3.95
CA THR A 53 -15.00 -2.00 4.37
C THR A 53 -15.69 -0.66 4.12
N VAL A 54 -15.21 0.09 3.14
CA VAL A 54 -15.81 1.35 2.67
C VAL A 54 -16.38 1.15 1.27
N ASP A 55 -17.27 2.04 0.87
CA ASP A 55 -17.85 1.99 -0.47
C ASP A 55 -16.79 2.18 -1.57
N ILE A 56 -17.00 1.48 -2.68
CA ILE A 56 -16.15 1.55 -3.88
C ILE A 56 -17.02 1.88 -5.10
N ALA A 57 -16.50 2.70 -6.01
CA ALA A 57 -17.25 3.13 -7.20
C ALA A 57 -17.19 2.09 -8.34
N ASP A 58 -18.24 1.98 -9.16
CA ASP A 58 -18.12 1.31 -10.47
C ASP A 58 -16.98 1.94 -11.27
N GLY A 59 -16.16 1.13 -11.93
CA GLY A 59 -14.98 1.63 -12.64
C GLY A 59 -13.71 1.74 -11.80
N SER A 60 -13.77 1.48 -10.48
CA SER A 60 -12.56 1.50 -9.65
C SER A 60 -11.66 0.30 -9.91
N VAL A 61 -10.40 0.45 -9.52
CA VAL A 61 -9.45 -0.64 -9.42
C VAL A 61 -9.06 -0.85 -7.97
N GLU A 62 -9.29 -2.05 -7.47
CA GLU A 62 -8.93 -2.48 -6.11
C GLU A 62 -7.67 -3.34 -6.17
N GLY A 63 -6.70 -3.03 -5.32
CA GLY A 63 -5.36 -3.60 -5.34
C GLY A 63 -4.97 -4.19 -3.99
N TRP A 64 -4.43 -5.40 -4.00
CA TRP A 64 -3.88 -6.06 -2.82
C TRP A 64 -2.44 -6.45 -3.10
N SER A 65 -1.52 -6.12 -2.19
CA SER A 65 -0.10 -6.45 -2.36
C SER A 65 0.43 -7.07 -1.08
N PHE A 66 1.12 -8.21 -1.16
CA PHE A 66 1.85 -8.72 -0.01
C PHE A 66 3.19 -7.98 0.08
N VAL A 67 3.25 -7.01 0.98
CA VAL A 67 4.33 -6.04 1.07
C VAL A 67 5.32 -6.38 2.20
N PHE A 68 6.49 -5.77 2.13
CA PHE A 68 7.32 -5.47 3.29
C PHE A 68 7.38 -3.95 3.46
N GLY A 69 7.25 -3.45 4.68
CA GLY A 69 7.39 -2.02 4.97
C GLY A 69 7.65 -1.77 6.45
N SER A 70 8.41 -0.72 6.74
CA SER A 70 8.60 -0.17 8.09
C SER A 70 7.73 1.07 8.34
N ASP A 71 7.04 1.54 7.31
CA ASP A 71 6.18 2.72 7.35
C ASP A 71 4.74 2.32 7.66
N ASP A 72 3.99 3.22 8.32
CA ASP A 72 2.56 3.02 8.62
C ASP A 72 1.71 2.90 7.35
N ILE A 73 2.16 3.49 6.24
CA ILE A 73 1.48 3.47 4.95
C ILE A 73 2.22 2.51 4.00
N PRO A 74 1.56 1.47 3.48
CA PRO A 74 2.20 0.56 2.53
C PRO A 74 2.62 1.28 1.25
N SER A 75 3.90 1.20 0.92
CA SER A 75 4.51 1.87 -0.24
C SER A 75 4.71 0.95 -1.45
N LEU A 76 4.63 -0.37 -1.25
CA LEU A 76 4.82 -1.37 -2.31
C LEU A 76 3.49 -1.74 -2.95
N ALA A 77 2.96 -0.84 -3.78
CA ALA A 77 1.75 -1.07 -4.57
C ALA A 77 1.90 -2.28 -5.53
N PRO A 78 0.78 -2.87 -6.00
CA PRO A 78 0.82 -3.96 -6.98
C PRO A 78 1.65 -3.58 -8.23
N LYS A 79 2.48 -4.52 -8.72
CA LYS A 79 3.31 -4.31 -9.91
C LYS A 79 2.49 -4.10 -11.17
N VAL A 80 1.31 -4.74 -11.25
CA VAL A 80 0.34 -4.50 -12.32
C VAL A 80 -0.30 -3.14 -12.09
N LYS A 81 -0.25 -2.27 -13.10
CA LYS A 81 -0.87 -0.94 -13.05
C LYS A 81 -2.40 -1.04 -12.90
N PRO A 82 -3.05 -0.10 -12.20
CA PRO A 82 -4.49 -0.11 -12.08
C PRO A 82 -5.13 0.42 -13.36
N ASP A 83 -5.43 -0.47 -14.29
CA ASP A 83 -5.99 -0.11 -15.60
C ASP A 83 -7.37 -0.76 -15.75
N PHE A 84 -8.42 -0.03 -15.37
CA PHE A 84 -9.79 -0.54 -15.44
C PHE A 84 -10.17 -0.93 -16.87
N ASN A 85 -9.83 -0.12 -17.87
CA ASN A 85 -10.20 -0.38 -19.26
C ASN A 85 -9.54 -1.66 -19.77
N LYS A 86 -8.29 -1.91 -19.41
CA LYS A 86 -7.61 -3.16 -19.77
C LYS A 86 -8.22 -4.39 -19.10
N ILE A 87 -8.69 -4.27 -17.86
CA ILE A 87 -9.15 -5.41 -17.05
C ILE A 87 -10.64 -5.70 -17.26
N CYS A 88 -11.45 -4.65 -17.34
CA CYS A 88 -12.92 -4.69 -17.34
C CYS A 88 -13.55 -4.09 -18.61
N GLY A 89 -12.79 -3.59 -19.57
CA GLY A 89 -13.33 -2.84 -20.72
C GLY A 89 -14.31 -3.62 -21.61
N SER A 90 -14.23 -4.95 -21.61
CA SER A 90 -15.20 -5.82 -22.30
C SER A 90 -16.49 -6.07 -21.50
N THR A 91 -16.52 -5.69 -20.22
CA THR A 91 -17.67 -5.89 -19.33
C THR A 91 -18.60 -4.69 -19.43
N LYS A 92 -19.80 -4.92 -19.96
CA LYS A 92 -20.84 -3.89 -20.07
C LYS A 92 -21.25 -3.37 -18.70
N ALA A 93 -21.46 -2.05 -18.62
CA ALA A 93 -22.09 -1.43 -17.47
C ALA A 93 -23.50 -1.97 -17.29
N ASP A 94 -23.94 -2.03 -16.04
CA ASP A 94 -25.21 -2.60 -15.65
C ASP A 94 -25.75 -1.73 -14.51
N PRO A 95 -27.04 -1.34 -14.54
CA PRO A 95 -27.56 -0.40 -13.56
C PRO A 95 -27.62 -0.98 -12.15
N ASP A 96 -27.60 -2.31 -11.99
CA ASP A 96 -27.80 -3.01 -10.72
C ASP A 96 -26.53 -3.54 -10.07
N THR A 97 -25.42 -3.47 -10.81
CA THR A 97 -24.12 -3.99 -10.39
C THR A 97 -22.99 -2.99 -10.63
N LYS A 98 -21.89 -3.17 -9.90
CA LYS A 98 -20.62 -2.47 -10.12
C LYS A 98 -19.63 -3.43 -10.76
N ARG A 99 -18.77 -2.92 -11.63
CA ARG A 99 -17.60 -3.58 -12.22
C ARG A 99 -16.39 -3.02 -11.52
N ILE A 100 -15.62 -3.91 -10.94
CA ILE A 100 -14.43 -3.58 -10.17
C ILE A 100 -13.29 -4.39 -10.76
N ALA A 101 -12.23 -3.70 -11.18
CA ALA A 101 -11.01 -4.37 -11.60
C ALA A 101 -10.22 -4.75 -10.33
N LEU A 102 -9.98 -6.04 -10.11
CA LEU A 102 -9.22 -6.53 -8.97
C LEU A 102 -7.81 -6.93 -9.41
N VAL A 103 -6.81 -6.45 -8.68
CA VAL A 103 -5.40 -6.85 -8.81
C VAL A 103 -4.91 -7.40 -7.47
N ILE A 104 -4.35 -8.61 -7.47
CA ILE A 104 -3.70 -9.19 -6.29
C ILE A 104 -2.26 -9.52 -6.64
N ASP A 105 -1.31 -8.92 -5.95
CA ASP A 105 0.13 -9.15 -6.07
C ASP A 105 0.64 -9.88 -4.82
N PHE A 106 1.09 -11.12 -4.98
CA PHE A 106 1.61 -11.92 -3.88
C PHE A 106 3.04 -11.51 -3.44
N GLY A 107 3.58 -10.44 -4.03
CA GLY A 107 4.81 -9.81 -3.58
C GLY A 107 6.06 -10.45 -4.16
N SER A 108 7.09 -10.61 -3.32
CA SER A 108 8.41 -11.08 -3.72
C SER A 108 8.89 -12.20 -2.82
N THR A 109 9.66 -13.11 -3.40
CA THR A 109 10.39 -14.14 -2.67
C THR A 109 11.38 -13.53 -1.65
N ALA A 110 11.77 -12.27 -1.81
CA ALA A 110 12.69 -11.58 -0.91
C ALA A 110 12.14 -11.40 0.52
N TRP A 111 10.82 -11.30 0.70
CA TRP A 111 10.17 -11.16 2.00
C TRP A 111 9.07 -12.19 2.26
N ALA A 112 8.84 -13.13 1.34
CA ALA A 112 7.93 -14.24 1.57
C ALA A 112 8.35 -15.08 2.80
N PRO A 113 7.40 -15.74 3.50
CA PRO A 113 7.75 -16.69 4.55
C PRO A 113 8.71 -17.77 4.07
N LYS A 114 9.54 -18.25 4.98
CA LYS A 114 10.56 -19.25 4.65
C LYS A 114 9.89 -20.53 4.16
N GLY A 115 10.28 -20.98 2.96
CA GLY A 115 9.71 -22.18 2.33
C GLY A 115 8.41 -21.95 1.56
N GLU A 116 7.83 -20.75 1.64
CA GLU A 116 6.66 -20.37 0.85
C GLU A 116 7.09 -19.61 -0.40
N LYS A 117 6.34 -19.76 -1.49
CA LYS A 117 6.57 -19.05 -2.75
C LYS A 117 5.34 -18.19 -3.06
N PRO A 118 5.52 -16.89 -3.33
CA PRO A 118 4.44 -16.05 -3.84
C PRO A 118 3.77 -16.68 -5.06
N ALA A 119 2.44 -16.63 -5.12
CA ALA A 119 1.70 -17.04 -6.30
C ALA A 119 1.86 -16.01 -7.43
N LYS A 120 1.41 -16.36 -8.63
CA LYS A 120 1.30 -15.38 -9.73
C LYS A 120 0.25 -14.35 -9.37
N SER A 121 0.46 -13.10 -9.80
CA SER A 121 -0.52 -12.04 -9.61
C SER A 121 -1.84 -12.41 -10.28
N ILE A 122 -2.95 -12.05 -9.62
CA ILE A 122 -4.30 -12.21 -10.15
C ILE A 122 -4.75 -10.86 -10.70
N THR A 123 -5.40 -10.88 -11.84
CA THR A 123 -6.05 -9.70 -12.43
C THR A 123 -7.37 -10.13 -13.03
N GLN A 124 -8.47 -9.60 -12.50
CA GLN A 124 -9.80 -10.07 -12.86
C GLN A 124 -10.82 -8.94 -12.78
N CYS A 125 -11.74 -8.90 -13.74
CA CYS A 125 -12.93 -8.07 -13.62
C CYS A 125 -13.96 -8.77 -12.73
N VAL A 126 -14.41 -8.09 -11.68
CA VAL A 126 -15.43 -8.59 -10.76
C VAL A 126 -16.69 -7.76 -10.97
N ARG A 127 -17.82 -8.43 -11.23
CA ARG A 127 -19.14 -7.79 -11.26
C ARG A 127 -19.89 -8.13 -9.98
N THR A 128 -20.24 -7.12 -9.21
CA THR A 128 -20.73 -7.27 -7.84
C THR A 128 -21.92 -6.37 -7.55
N ALA A 129 -22.61 -6.58 -6.44
CA ALA A 129 -23.75 -5.74 -6.04
C ALA A 129 -23.34 -4.28 -5.80
N LYS A 130 -24.29 -3.34 -5.98
CA LYS A 130 -24.08 -1.91 -5.70
C LYS A 130 -23.64 -1.61 -4.26
N THR A 131 -23.99 -2.46 -3.30
CA THR A 131 -23.61 -2.31 -1.89
C THR A 131 -22.29 -2.97 -1.52
N SER A 132 -21.64 -3.66 -2.47
CA SER A 132 -20.39 -4.36 -2.19
C SER A 132 -19.23 -3.41 -1.96
N GLN A 133 -18.37 -3.81 -1.04
CA GLN A 133 -17.17 -3.10 -0.62
C GLN A 133 -15.91 -3.81 -1.15
N GLY A 134 -14.73 -3.20 -0.95
CA GLY A 134 -13.45 -3.77 -1.39
C GLY A 134 -13.20 -5.19 -0.88
N ILE A 135 -13.65 -5.50 0.35
CA ILE A 135 -13.50 -6.82 0.95
C ILE A 135 -14.39 -7.88 0.27
N ASP A 136 -15.58 -7.50 -0.17
CA ASP A 136 -16.51 -8.42 -0.86
C ASP A 136 -15.98 -8.77 -2.25
N VAL A 137 -15.39 -7.79 -2.95
CA VAL A 137 -14.74 -8.00 -4.25
C VAL A 137 -13.58 -8.97 -4.11
N LEU A 138 -12.74 -8.79 -3.08
CA LEU A 138 -11.65 -9.72 -2.80
C LEU A 138 -12.20 -11.13 -2.50
N GLY A 139 -13.23 -11.23 -1.66
CA GLY A 139 -13.82 -12.50 -1.22
C GLY A 139 -14.49 -13.31 -2.32
N GLN A 140 -14.92 -12.66 -3.40
CA GLN A 140 -15.45 -13.33 -4.59
C GLN A 140 -14.38 -14.02 -5.43
N VAL A 141 -13.11 -13.60 -5.32
CA VAL A 141 -12.02 -14.09 -6.17
C VAL A 141 -11.10 -15.04 -5.41
N VAL A 142 -10.87 -14.80 -4.12
CA VAL A 142 -9.93 -15.59 -3.30
C VAL A 142 -10.52 -15.95 -1.95
N LYS A 143 -10.06 -17.08 -1.40
CA LYS A 143 -10.33 -17.42 0.01
C LYS A 143 -9.53 -16.49 0.91
N ILE A 144 -10.23 -15.77 1.79
CA ILE A 144 -9.64 -14.83 2.74
C ILE A 144 -9.46 -15.51 4.10
N ARG A 145 -8.27 -15.37 4.68
CA ARG A 145 -8.02 -15.60 6.10
C ARG A 145 -7.77 -14.25 6.77
N ALA A 146 -8.65 -13.86 7.69
CA ALA A 146 -8.53 -12.63 8.47
C ALA A 146 -8.34 -12.93 9.96
N ALA A 147 -7.64 -12.04 10.66
CA ALA A 147 -7.60 -12.03 12.12
C ALA A 147 -8.89 -11.42 12.68
N SER A 148 -9.16 -11.63 13.98
CA SER A 148 -10.28 -10.99 14.68
C SER A 148 -10.21 -9.46 14.68
N SER A 149 -9.02 -8.88 14.49
CA SER A 149 -8.82 -7.44 14.31
C SER A 149 -9.30 -6.90 12.95
N GLY A 150 -9.67 -7.77 12.01
CA GLY A 150 -9.96 -7.41 10.63
C GLY A 150 -8.72 -7.36 9.72
N LEU A 151 -7.51 -7.60 10.26
CA LEU A 151 -6.31 -7.69 9.45
C LEU A 151 -6.37 -8.90 8.51
N ILE A 152 -6.10 -8.67 7.21
CA ILE A 152 -6.01 -9.74 6.22
C ILE A 152 -4.69 -10.48 6.38
N CYS A 153 -4.76 -11.73 6.81
CA CYS A 153 -3.61 -12.57 7.09
C CYS A 153 -3.16 -13.39 5.88
N GLY A 154 -4.09 -13.82 5.02
CA GLY A 154 -3.75 -14.64 3.87
C GLY A 154 -4.83 -14.70 2.81
N LEU A 155 -4.39 -14.85 1.57
CA LEU A 155 -5.22 -14.97 0.36
C LEU A 155 -4.86 -16.28 -0.35
N ASN A 156 -5.85 -17.12 -0.65
CA ASN A 156 -5.65 -18.44 -1.26
C ASN A 156 -4.56 -19.30 -0.58
N GLY A 157 -4.46 -19.19 0.74
CA GLY A 157 -3.48 -19.94 1.55
C GLY A 157 -2.08 -19.33 1.60
N PHE A 158 -1.85 -18.11 1.09
CA PHE A 158 -0.58 -17.39 1.21
C PHE A 158 -0.72 -16.06 1.98
N PRO A 159 0.15 -15.77 2.96
CA PRO A 159 1.00 -16.75 3.65
C PRO A 159 0.15 -17.78 4.41
N ALA A 160 0.68 -19.00 4.56
CA ALA A 160 -0.08 -20.12 5.08
C ALA A 160 -0.45 -19.96 6.56
N LYS A 161 0.45 -19.37 7.37
CA LYS A 161 0.29 -19.32 8.83
C LYS A 161 0.39 -17.91 9.41
N GLU A 162 1.34 -17.13 8.92
CA GLU A 162 1.65 -15.82 9.49
C GLU A 162 0.56 -14.77 9.26
N CYS A 163 0.55 -13.72 10.07
CA CYS A 163 -0.35 -12.58 9.91
C CYS A 163 0.34 -11.30 10.41
N GLY A 164 0.84 -10.47 9.48
CA GLY A 164 1.44 -9.18 9.83
C GLY A 164 2.68 -9.27 10.73
N VAL A 165 3.61 -10.19 10.46
CA VAL A 165 4.76 -10.41 11.35
C VAL A 165 5.89 -9.42 11.11
N GLU A 166 6.55 -8.99 12.19
CA GLU A 166 7.81 -8.24 12.13
C GLU A 166 8.95 -9.17 11.69
N ILE A 167 9.75 -8.73 10.74
CA ILE A 167 10.93 -9.42 10.24
C ILE A 167 12.11 -8.45 10.16
N ALA A 168 13.33 -8.98 10.13
CA ALA A 168 14.49 -8.20 9.74
C ALA A 168 14.35 -7.71 8.30
N THR A 169 14.85 -6.51 8.01
CA THR A 169 14.79 -5.93 6.67
C THR A 169 15.43 -6.88 5.65
N PRO A 170 14.68 -7.29 4.61
CA PRO A 170 15.22 -8.16 3.57
C PRO A 170 16.49 -7.58 2.95
N LYS A 171 17.52 -8.41 2.77
CA LYS A 171 18.79 -7.98 2.16
C LYS A 171 18.61 -7.31 0.79
N ALA A 172 17.59 -7.73 0.03
CA ALA A 172 17.25 -7.13 -1.26
C ALA A 172 16.74 -5.69 -1.16
N LEU A 173 16.27 -5.27 0.02
CA LEU A 173 15.74 -3.93 0.32
C LEU A 173 16.69 -3.10 1.20
N ALA A 174 17.73 -3.73 1.76
CA ALA A 174 18.76 -3.02 2.50
C ALA A 174 19.53 -2.10 1.55
N LYS A 175 19.45 -0.78 1.79
CA LYS A 175 20.30 0.18 1.07
C LYS A 175 21.76 -0.14 1.41
N LYS A 176 22.60 -0.31 0.39
CA LYS A 176 24.05 -0.42 0.60
C LYS A 176 24.52 0.86 1.30
N LYS A 177 25.19 0.70 2.44
CA LYS A 177 25.95 1.78 3.07
C LYS A 177 27.13 2.14 2.19
#